data_AF-A0A0Q6N3D8-F1
#
_entry.id   AF-A0A0Q6N3D8-F1
#
_cell.length_a   1.000
_cell.length_b   1.000
_cell.length_c   1.000
_cell.angle_alpha   90.00
_cell.angle_beta   90.00
_cell.angle_gamma   90.00
#
_symmetry.space_group_name_H-M   'P 1'
#
loop_
_entity.id
_entity.type
_entity.pdbx_description
1 polymer ?
#
loop_
_entity_poly.entity_id
_entity_poly.type
_entity_poly.pdbx_seq_one_letter_code
_entity_poly.pdbx_strand_id
1 'polypeptide(L)' 'MPAGWAFELRLHRDTAGDFIGTGLLRLRGVDMCYLTLASLDNERAEALRRIKSRVEAWLDEWHSR' A
#
# COMPACT_ATOMS: atom_id res chain seq x y z
N MET A 1 -1.63 11.27 -9.73
CA MET A 1 -2.42 10.20 -10.37
C MET A 1 -3.29 10.81 -11.46
N PRO A 2 -3.41 10.17 -12.63
CA PRO A 2 -4.31 10.62 -13.69
C PRO A 2 -5.78 10.56 -13.25
N ALA A 3 -6.66 11.25 -13.99
CA ALA A 3 -8.09 11.27 -13.67
C ALA A 3 -8.71 9.86 -13.74
N GLY A 4 -9.58 9.55 -12.76
CA GLY A 4 -10.24 8.26 -12.64
C GLY A 4 -9.42 7.19 -11.90
N TRP A 5 -8.15 7.46 -11.58
CA TRP A 5 -7.36 6.59 -10.72
C TRP A 5 -7.59 6.89 -9.24
N ALA A 6 -7.72 5.84 -8.43
CA ALA A 6 -7.82 5.93 -6.98
C ALA A 6 -6.88 4.91 -6.33
N PHE A 7 -6.22 5.32 -5.26
CA PHE A 7 -5.42 4.43 -4.43
C PHE A 7 -6.07 4.29 -3.06
N GLU A 8 -6.36 3.05 -2.65
CA GLU A 8 -6.89 2.72 -1.35
C GLU A 8 -5.86 1.91 -0.57
N LEU A 9 -5.51 2.38 0.63
CA LEU A 9 -4.63 1.66 1.55
C LEU A 9 -5.42 1.19 2.76
N ARG A 10 -5.43 -0.12 2.99
CA ARG A 10 -6.03 -0.74 4.17
C ARG A 10 -4.93 -1.29 5.06
N LEU A 11 -4.90 -0.85 6.31
CA LEU A 11 -3.96 -1.30 7.32
C LEU A 11 -4.71 -2.01 8.44
N HIS A 12 -4.13 -3.10 8.94
CA HIS A 12 -4.62 -3.84 10.10
C HIS A 12 -3.45 -4.45 10.86
N ARG A 13 -3.71 -5.02 12.04
CA ARG A 13 -2.71 -5.76 12.80
C ARG A 13 -2.90 -7.26 12.57
N ASP A 14 -1.80 -7.99 12.52
CA ASP A 14 -1.82 -9.46 12.49
C ASP A 14 -1.87 -10.06 13.92
N THR A 15 -1.76 -11.39 14.00
CA THR A 15 -1.77 -12.13 15.28
C THR A 15 -0.51 -11.91 16.13
N ALA A 16 0.60 -11.47 15.53
CA ALA A 16 1.82 -11.10 16.24
C ALA A 16 1.77 -9.65 16.74
N GLY A 17 0.77 -8.87 16.31
CA GLY A 17 0.61 -7.46 16.64
C GLY A 17 1.32 -6.52 15.66
N ASP A 18 1.94 -7.07 14.61
CA ASP A 18 2.61 -6.31 13.57
C ASP A 18 1.61 -5.65 12.63
N PHE A 19 1.98 -4.51 12.08
CA PHE A 19 1.17 -3.87 11.04
C PHE A 19 1.30 -4.64 9.73
N ILE A 20 0.16 -4.94 9.12
CA ILE A 20 0.05 -5.48 7.77
C ILE A 20 -0.93 -4.65 6.96
N GLY A 21 -0.86 -4.74 5.64
CA GLY A 21 -1.72 -3.94 4.81
C GLY A 21 -1.83 -4.37 3.37
N THR A 22 -2.84 -3.80 2.72
CA THR A 22 -3.08 -3.98 1.29
C THR A 22 -3.29 -2.62 0.66
N GLY A 23 -2.48 -2.31 -0.34
CA GLY A 23 -2.68 -1.19 -1.25
C GLY A 23 -3.43 -1.66 -2.49
N LEU A 24 -4.38 -0.87 -2.96
CA LEU A 24 -5.21 -1.19 -4.11
C LEU A 24 -5.28 0.01 -5.03
N LEU A 25 -4.85 -0.19 -6.27
CA LEU A 25 -4.97 0.81 -7.32
C LEU A 25 -6.18 0.48 -8.18
N ARG A 26 -7.13 1.42 -8.26
CA ARG A 26 -8.35 1.31 -9.03
C ARG A 26 -8.40 2.30 -10.16
N LEU A 27 -8.96 1.91 -11.30
CA LEU A 27 -9.32 2.80 -12.39
C LEU A 27 -10.84 2.79 -12.57
N ARG A 28 -11.50 3.93 -12.33
CA ARG A 28 -12.95 4.10 -12.44
C ARG A 28 -13.74 3.05 -11.64
N GLY A 29 -13.21 2.68 -10.47
CA GLY A 29 -13.82 1.68 -9.58
C GLY A 29 -13.45 0.23 -9.89
N VAL A 30 -12.67 -0.04 -10.96
CA VAL A 30 -12.17 -1.38 -11.28
C VAL A 30 -10.80 -1.58 -10.65
N ASP A 31 -10.62 -2.70 -9.95
CA ASP A 31 -9.34 -3.09 -9.34
C ASP A 31 -8.32 -3.45 -10.42
N MET A 32 -7.18 -2.75 -10.44
CA MET A 32 -6.14 -2.92 -11.45
C MET A 32 -4.89 -3.59 -10.88
N CYS A 33 -4.41 -3.13 -9.73
CA CYS A 33 -3.18 -3.63 -9.14
C CYS A 33 -3.29 -3.70 -7.61
N TYR A 34 -2.69 -4.75 -7.05
CA TYR A 34 -2.64 -5.00 -5.61
C TYR A 34 -1.20 -4.92 -5.11
N LEU A 35 -1.00 -4.27 -3.97
CA LEU A 35 0.23 -4.23 -3.21
C LEU A 35 -0.03 -4.92 -1.88
N THR A 36 0.71 -5.98 -1.57
CA THR A 36 0.67 -6.61 -0.25
C THR A 36 1.82 -6.09 0.59
N LEU A 37 1.51 -5.66 1.81
CA LEU A 37 2.47 -5.18 2.79
C LEU A 37 2.48 -6.16 3.98
N ALA A 38 3.47 -7.04 4.00
CA ALA A 38 3.66 -8.01 5.08
C ALA A 38 4.64 -7.46 6.13
N SER A 39 4.36 -7.72 7.41
CA SER A 39 5.29 -7.54 8.54
C SER A 39 5.95 -6.16 8.62
N LEU A 40 5.16 -5.10 8.79
CA LEU A 40 5.62 -3.71 8.81
C LEU A 40 6.08 -3.23 10.19
N ASP A 41 6.51 -4.13 11.08
CA ASP A 41 6.90 -3.81 12.47
C ASP A 41 5.69 -3.48 13.38
N ASN A 42 5.91 -3.49 14.69
CA ASN A 42 4.90 -3.18 15.71
C ASN A 42 4.90 -1.70 16.10
N GLU A 43 6.00 -0.99 15.82
CA GLU A 43 6.13 0.43 16.08
C GLU A 43 5.45 1.24 14.97
N ARG A 44 4.39 1.97 15.32
CA ARG A 44 3.55 2.70 14.36
C ARG A 44 4.34 3.67 13.47
N ALA A 45 5.32 4.38 14.03
CA ALA A 45 6.10 5.36 13.28
C ALA A 45 6.96 4.69 12.20
N GLU A 46 7.65 3.62 12.58
CA GLU A 46 8.47 2.83 11.66
C GLU A 46 7.62 2.10 10.62
N ALA A 47 6.47 1.55 11.02
CA ALA A 47 5.50 0.94 10.12
C ALA A 47 5.02 1.92 9.04
N LEU A 48 4.61 3.13 9.44
CA LEU A 48 4.18 4.17 8.50
C LEU A 48 5.29 4.59 7.54
N ARG A 49 6.54 4.68 8.03
CA ARG A 49 7.69 5.00 7.19
C ARG A 49 7.92 3.92 6.13
N ARG A 50 7.89 2.64 6.52
CA ARG A 50 8.03 1.50 5.60
C ARG A 50 6.89 1.40 4.60
N ILE A 51 5.65 1.60 5.05
CA ILE A 51 4.47 1.67 4.19
C ILE A 51 4.67 2.75 3.13
N LYS A 52 5.01 3.97 3.55
CA LYS A 52 5.19 5.10 2.65
C LYS A 52 6.24 4.79 1.58
N SER A 53 7.44 4.39 1.99
CA SER A 53 8.52 4.07 1.06
C SER A 53 8.15 2.94 0.10
N ARG A 54 7.43 1.91 0.57
CA ARG A 54 7.01 0.80 -0.30
C ARG A 54 5.92 1.20 -1.29
N VAL A 55 4.96 2.02 -0.87
CA VAL A 55 3.91 2.57 -1.73
C VAL A 55 4.50 3.49 -2.80
N GLU A 56 5.42 4.38 -2.42
CA GLU A 56 6.12 5.27 -3.37
C GLU A 56 6.88 4.45 -4.42
N ALA A 57 7.71 3.51 -4.00
CA ALA A 57 8.45 2.64 -4.92
C ALA A 57 7.53 1.84 -5.86
N TRP A 58 6.41 1.33 -5.34
CA TRP A 58 5.44 0.59 -6.14
C TRP A 58 4.70 1.47 -7.16
N LEU A 59 4.36 2.71 -6.80
CA LEU A 59 3.74 3.66 -7.74
C LEU A 59 4.72 4.08 -8.84
N ASP A 60 6.01 4.19 -8.53
CA ASP A 60 7.06 4.47 -9.53
C ASP A 60 7.29 3.27 -10.47
N GLU A 61 7.36 2.04 -9.93
CA GLU A 61 7.36 0.79 -10.71
C GLU A 61 6.15 0.70 -11.63
N TRP A 62 4.98 1.15 -11.17
CA TRP A 62 3.77 1.14 -11.97
C TRP A 62 3.78 2.21 -13.07
N HIS A 63 4.20 3.44 -12.77
CA HIS A 63 4.27 4.51 -13.79
C HIS A 63 5.32 4.27 -14.87
N SER A 64 6.35 3.47 -14.58
CA SER A 64 7.41 3.13 -15.56
C SER A 64 7.01 2.00 -16.52
N ARG A 65 5.85 1.37 -16.32
CA ARG A 65 5.28 0.33 -17.19
C ARG A 65 4.27 0.93 -18.18
#